data_AF-A0AA40RV68-F1
#
_entry.id   AF-A0AA40RV68-F1
#
_cell.length_a   1.000
_cell.length_b   1.000
_cell.length_c   1.000
_cell.angle_alpha   90.00
_cell.angle_beta   90.00
_cell.angle_gamma   90.00
#
_symmetry.space_group_name_H-M   'P 1'
#
loop_
_entity.id
_entity.type
_entity.pdbx_description
1 polymer ?
#
loop_
_entity_poly.entity_id
_entity_poly.type
_entity_poly.pdbx_seq_one_letter_code
_entity_poly.pdbx_strand_id
1 'polypeptide(L)'
;MTDIRRAIRDSLPGLLAEAAGDERNVVLTLSRMWLTAATGNIAPKDAAAEWAEKQVPPQHKMLLKYAREGYLGMIEDRWGKQERFEALVSYMEKLIEECLDAP
;
A
#
# COMPACT_ATOMS: atom_id res chain seq x y z
N MET A 1 -3.20 -0.05 -20.57
CA MET A 1 -2.78 -0.65 -19.28
C MET A 1 -1.26 -0.68 -19.10
N THR A 2 -0.48 -0.97 -20.15
CA THR A 2 0.99 -1.12 -20.07
C THR A 2 1.72 0.10 -19.51
N ASP A 3 1.32 1.32 -19.90
CA ASP A 3 1.95 2.55 -19.38
C ASP A 3 1.72 2.78 -17.88
N ILE A 4 0.52 2.47 -17.37
CA ILE A 4 0.22 2.58 -15.93
C ILE A 4 1.03 1.55 -15.15
N ARG A 5 1.11 0.31 -15.64
CA ARG A 5 1.93 -0.73 -15.01
C ARG A 5 3.41 -0.36 -14.99
N ARG A 6 3.93 0.21 -16.08
CA ARG A 6 5.29 0.74 -16.14
C ARG A 6 5.49 1.87 -15.13
N ALA A 7 4.57 2.84 -15.08
CA ALA A 7 4.65 3.95 -14.13
C ALA A 7 4.63 3.48 -12.66
N ILE A 8 3.83 2.47 -12.32
CA ILE A 8 3.85 1.85 -10.99
C ILE A 8 5.21 1.20 -10.71
N ARG A 9 5.73 0.42 -11.67
CA ARG A 9 7.05 -0.24 -11.52
C ARG A 9 8.18 0.77 -11.32
N ASP A 10 8.17 1.87 -12.06
CA ASP A 10 9.22 2.89 -12.01
C ASP A 10 9.17 3.72 -10.71
N SER A 11 7.97 3.92 -10.13
CA SER A 11 7.79 4.74 -8.93
C SER A 11 7.88 3.96 -7.62
N LEU A 12 7.69 2.64 -7.65
CA LEU A 12 7.70 1.79 -6.45
C LEU A 12 9.03 1.87 -5.67
N PRO A 13 10.23 1.72 -6.28
CA PRO A 13 11.49 1.80 -5.54
C PRO A 13 11.71 3.15 -4.86
N GLY A 14 11.33 4.25 -5.52
CA GLY A 14 11.43 5.60 -4.95
C GLY A 14 10.54 5.80 -3.73
N LEU A 15 9.29 5.30 -3.81
CA LEU A 15 8.36 5.34 -2.68
C LEU A 15 8.90 4.59 -1.46
N LEU A 16 9.56 3.45 -1.66
CA LEU A 16 10.10 2.64 -0.56
C LEU A 16 11.37 3.24 0.05
N ALA A 17 12.20 3.92 -0.75
CA ALA A 17 13.40 4.59 -0.27
C ALA A 17 13.08 5.76 0.68
N GLU A 18 11.94 6.43 0.49
CA GLU A 18 11.49 7.58 1.29
C GLU A 18 10.49 7.18 2.39
N ALA A 19 10.40 5.89 2.72
CA ALA A 19 9.32 5.39 3.57
C ALA A 19 9.40 5.82 5.04
N ALA A 20 10.61 6.04 5.55
CA ALA A 20 10.84 6.39 6.95
C ALA A 20 10.27 7.79 7.26
N GLY A 21 9.36 7.87 8.24
CA GLY A 21 8.69 9.11 8.61
C GLY A 21 7.47 9.48 7.74
N ASP A 22 7.13 8.68 6.72
CA ASP A 22 5.92 8.85 5.91
C ASP A 22 5.07 7.57 5.80
N GLU A 23 5.13 6.72 6.84
CA GLU A 23 4.64 5.35 6.83
C GLU A 23 3.16 5.24 6.42
N ARG A 24 2.30 6.13 6.96
CA ARG A 24 0.88 6.18 6.57
C ARG A 24 0.72 6.40 5.08
N ASN A 25 1.41 7.39 4.51
CA ASN A 25 1.23 7.71 3.10
C ASN A 25 1.83 6.63 2.20
N VAL A 26 2.92 5.99 2.61
CA VAL A 26 3.48 4.83 1.92
C VAL A 26 2.45 3.70 1.85
N VAL A 27 1.89 3.29 3.00
CA VAL A 27 0.88 2.22 3.04
C VAL A 27 -0.34 2.53 2.17
N LEU A 28 -0.83 3.76 2.22
CA LEU A 28 -1.98 4.17 1.41
C LEU A 28 -1.66 4.24 -0.09
N THR A 29 -0.44 4.64 -0.44
CA THR A 29 0.01 4.71 -1.84
C THR A 29 0.22 3.31 -2.41
N LEU A 30 0.87 2.41 -1.65
CA LEU A 30 0.99 1.00 -2.00
C LEU A 30 -0.39 0.35 -2.18
N SER A 31 -1.36 0.69 -1.32
CA SER A 31 -2.73 0.17 -1.45
C SER A 31 -3.37 0.58 -2.78
N ARG A 32 -3.18 1.83 -3.21
CA ARG A 32 -3.69 2.33 -4.51
C ARG A 32 -2.95 1.69 -5.68
N MET A 33 -1.63 1.57 -5.61
CA MET A 33 -0.82 0.91 -6.63
C MET A 33 -1.27 -0.55 -6.80
N TRP A 34 -1.45 -1.28 -5.71
CA TRP A 34 -1.90 -2.66 -5.74
C TRP A 34 -3.31 -2.81 -6.34
N LEU A 35 -4.28 -1.99 -5.91
CA LEU A 35 -5.63 -2.00 -6.49
C LEU A 35 -5.60 -1.73 -7.99
N THR A 36 -4.79 -0.75 -8.41
CA THR A 36 -4.65 -0.37 -9.81
C THR A 36 -3.98 -1.48 -10.63
N ALA A 37 -2.93 -2.10 -10.11
CA ALA A 37 -2.24 -3.20 -10.77
C ALA A 37 -3.14 -4.43 -10.91
N ALA A 38 -3.89 -4.77 -9.86
CA ALA A 38 -4.75 -5.95 -9.80
C ALA A 38 -6.06 -5.81 -10.60
N THR A 39 -6.67 -4.62 -10.62
CA THR A 39 -8.03 -4.44 -11.17
C THR A 39 -8.12 -3.45 -12.33
N GLY A 40 -7.08 -2.65 -12.56
CA GLY A 40 -7.11 -1.54 -13.52
C GLY A 40 -7.88 -0.30 -13.04
N ASN A 41 -8.55 -0.35 -11.90
CA ASN A 41 -9.31 0.77 -11.36
C ASN A 41 -8.41 1.73 -10.58
N ILE A 42 -8.80 3.01 -10.54
CA ILE A 42 -8.16 4.02 -9.69
C ILE A 42 -9.15 4.41 -8.61
N ALA A 43 -8.72 4.33 -7.35
CA ALA A 43 -9.55 4.64 -6.20
C ALA A 43 -8.88 5.64 -5.24
N PRO A 44 -9.67 6.33 -4.39
CA PRO A 44 -9.18 7.09 -3.24
C PRO A 44 -8.35 6.23 -2.26
N LYS A 45 -7.52 6.89 -1.43
CA LYS A 45 -6.59 6.23 -0.48
C LYS A 45 -7.31 5.28 0.49
N ASP A 46 -8.39 5.74 1.10
CA ASP A 46 -9.21 5.00 2.05
C ASP A 46 -9.92 3.81 1.43
N ALA A 47 -10.53 3.99 0.25
CA ALA A 47 -11.18 2.90 -0.48
C ALA A 47 -10.19 1.81 -0.92
N ALA A 48 -9.00 2.21 -1.40
CA ALA A 48 -7.94 1.27 -1.76
C ALA A 48 -7.39 0.52 -0.55
N ALA A 49 -7.19 1.21 0.58
CA ALA A 49 -6.76 0.57 1.82
C ALA A 49 -7.79 -0.42 2.35
N GLU A 50 -9.08 -0.09 2.30
CA GLU A 50 -10.15 -1.02 2.69
C GLU A 50 -10.20 -2.26 1.78
N TRP A 51 -9.97 -2.09 0.48
CA TRP A 51 -9.87 -3.21 -0.45
C TRP A 51 -8.65 -4.10 -0.13
N ALA A 52 -7.50 -3.49 0.17
CA ALA A 52 -6.29 -4.22 0.58
C ALA A 52 -6.51 -4.98 1.91
N GLU A 53 -7.18 -4.37 2.90
CA GLU A 53 -7.52 -4.99 4.19
C GLU A 53 -8.30 -6.32 4.06
N LYS A 54 -9.06 -6.48 2.98
CA LYS A 54 -9.90 -7.68 2.73
C LYS A 54 -9.10 -8.84 2.13
N GLN A 55 -7.89 -8.59 1.63
CA GLN A 55 -7.09 -9.58 0.89
C GLN A 55 -5.86 -10.04 1.67
N VAL A 56 -5.35 -9.23 2.60
CA VAL A 56 -4.16 -9.57 3.37
C VAL A 56 -4.48 -10.44 4.60
N PRO A 57 -3.51 -11.24 5.08
CA PRO A 57 -3.60 -11.91 6.37
C PRO A 57 -3.86 -10.94 7.55
N PRO A 58 -4.44 -11.42 8.67
CA PRO A 58 -4.80 -10.56 9.81
C PRO A 58 -3.67 -9.70 10.37
N GLN A 59 -2.43 -10.18 10.30
CA GLN A 59 -1.24 -9.49 10.82
C GLN A 59 -0.98 -8.16 10.08
N HIS A 60 -1.18 -8.14 8.77
CA HIS A 60 -1.02 -6.96 7.91
C HIS A 60 -2.27 -6.07 7.91
N LYS A 61 -3.45 -6.69 8.03
CA LYS A 61 -4.73 -5.99 8.05
C LYS A 61 -4.80 -4.89 9.10
N MET A 62 -4.26 -5.14 10.30
CA MET A 62 -4.26 -4.15 11.38
C MET A 62 -3.52 -2.87 11.01
N LEU A 63 -2.40 -2.96 10.30
CA LEU A 63 -1.61 -1.79 9.90
C LEU A 63 -2.25 -1.02 8.74
N LEU A 64 -2.85 -1.72 7.77
CA LEU A 64 -3.65 -1.08 6.72
C LEU A 64 -4.83 -0.30 7.30
N LYS A 65 -5.55 -0.92 8.24
CA LYS A 65 -6.63 -0.27 8.96
C LYS A 65 -6.15 0.95 9.74
N TYR A 66 -5.01 0.83 10.43
CA TYR A 66 -4.40 1.94 11.16
C TYR A 66 -4.06 3.12 10.23
N ALA A 67 -3.46 2.85 9.07
CA ALA A 67 -3.17 3.87 8.07
C ALA A 67 -4.45 4.53 7.53
N ARG A 68 -5.50 3.74 7.26
CA ARG A 68 -6.79 4.25 6.79
C ARG A 68 -7.47 5.14 7.83
N GLU A 69 -7.58 4.68 9.08
CA GLU A 69 -8.21 5.45 10.17
C GLU A 69 -7.44 6.73 10.47
N GLY A 70 -6.09 6.69 10.43
CA GLY A 70 -5.25 7.88 10.58
C GLY A 70 -5.38 8.86 9.41
N TYR A 71 -5.64 8.38 8.20
CA TYR A 71 -5.92 9.26 7.06
C TYR A 71 -7.30 9.91 7.12
N LEU A 72 -8.30 9.17 7.62
CA LEU A 72 -9.66 9.68 7.84
C LEU A 72 -9.77 10.62 9.05
N GLY A 73 -8.69 10.81 9.80
CA GLY A 73 -8.67 11.63 11.02
C GLY A 73 -9.45 11.01 12.18
N MET A 74 -9.74 9.71 12.12
CA MET A 74 -10.46 8.99 13.18
C MET A 74 -9.56 8.70 14.38
N ILE A 75 -8.25 8.56 14.12
CA ILE A 75 -7.23 8.33 15.14
C ILE A 75 -6.03 9.23 14.86
N GLU A 76 -5.26 9.51 15.90
CA GLU A 76 -3.91 10.03 15.76
C GLU A 76 -2.96 8.84 15.55
N ASP A 77 -2.41 8.72 14.34
CA ASP A 77 -1.46 7.67 14.03
C ASP A 77 -0.03 8.05 14.44
N ARG A 78 0.61 7.16 15.21
CA ARG A 78 2.00 7.27 15.67
C ARG A 78 2.73 5.99 15.30
N TRP A 79 3.44 6.06 14.18
CA TRP A 79 4.23 4.95 13.68
C TRP A 79 5.51 4.83 14.52
N GLY A 80 5.78 3.62 15.03
CA GLY A 80 6.94 3.37 15.90
C GLY A 80 7.37 1.91 15.98
N LYS A 81 6.74 1.02 15.20
CA LYS A 81 7.10 -0.41 15.11
C LYS A 81 7.62 -0.71 13.71
N GLN A 82 8.88 -0.34 13.50
CA GLN A 82 9.56 -0.42 12.20
C GLN A 82 9.46 -1.82 11.56
N GLU A 83 9.71 -2.88 12.31
CA GLU A 83 9.67 -4.27 11.80
C GLU A 83 8.31 -4.67 11.22
N ARG A 84 7.20 -4.26 11.85
CA ARG A 84 5.85 -4.62 11.36
C ARG A 84 5.49 -3.83 10.11
N PHE A 85 5.93 -2.58 10.05
CA PHE A 85 5.78 -1.74 8.88
C PHE A 85 6.58 -2.28 7.70
N GLU A 86 7.86 -2.61 7.89
CA GLU A 86 8.72 -3.22 6.87
C GLU A 86 8.13 -4.54 6.37
N ALA A 87 7.66 -5.40 7.27
CA ALA A 87 7.01 -6.64 6.89
C ALA A 87 5.74 -6.42 6.04
N LEU A 88 4.93 -5.39 6.33
CA LEU A 88 3.79 -5.02 5.49
C LEU A 88 4.25 -4.50 4.13
N VAL A 89 5.23 -3.61 4.10
CA VAL A 89 5.75 -3.00 2.88
C VAL A 89 6.29 -4.07 1.94
N SER A 90 7.19 -4.95 2.41
CA SER A 90 7.72 -6.04 1.59
C SER A 90 6.63 -6.99 1.10
N TYR A 91 5.60 -7.23 1.92
CA TYR A 91 4.46 -8.06 1.51
C TYR A 91 3.65 -7.41 0.38
N MET A 92 3.36 -6.11 0.48
CA MET A 92 2.60 -5.37 -0.52
C MET A 92 3.40 -5.16 -1.81
N GLU A 93 4.70 -4.85 -1.70
CA GLU A 93 5.64 -4.73 -2.82
C GLU A 93 5.59 -5.99 -3.69
N LYS A 94 5.78 -7.17 -3.08
CA LYS A 94 5.73 -8.45 -3.77
C LYS A 94 4.40 -8.68 -4.50
N LEU A 95 3.27 -8.39 -3.86
CA LEU A 95 1.95 -8.55 -4.47
C LEU A 95 1.72 -7.58 -5.64
N ILE A 96 2.25 -6.36 -5.56
CA ILE A 96 2.21 -5.41 -6.66
C ILE A 96 3.02 -5.95 -7.83
N GLU A 97 4.27 -6.39 -7.60
CA GLU A 97 5.12 -6.96 -8.65
C GLU A 97 4.46 -8.16 -9.34
N GLU A 98 3.91 -9.10 -8.57
CA GLU A 98 3.15 -10.25 -9.10
C GLU A 98 1.97 -9.81 -9.99
N CYS A 99 1.24 -8.75 -9.61
CA CYS A 99 0.15 -8.21 -10.43
C CYS A 99 0.65 -7.52 -11.72
N LEU A 100 1.84 -6.91 -11.67
CA LEU A 100 2.44 -6.23 -12.82
C LEU A 100 2.98 -7.22 -13.85
N ASP A 101 3.44 -8.39 -13.40
CA ASP A 101 4.00 -9.46 -14.22
C ASP A 101 2.94 -10.44 -14.76
N ALA A 102 1.71 -10.40 -14.23
CA ALA A 102 0.59 -11.15 -14.77
C ALA A 102 0.31 -10.76 -16.24
N PRO A 103 0.07 -11.72 -17.15
CA PRO A 103 -0.12 -11.45 -18.58
C PRO A 103 -1.34 -10.59 -18.92
#